data_AF-A0A2S9PMW9-F1
#
_entry.id   AF-A0A2S9PMW9-F1
#
_cell.length_a   1.000
_cell.length_b   1.000
_cell.length_c   1.000
_cell.angle_alpha   90.00
_cell.angle_beta   90.00
_cell.angle_gamma   90.00
#
_symmetry.space_group_name_H-M   'P 1'
#
loop_
_entity.id
_entity.type
_entity.pdbx_description
1 polymer ?
#
loop_
_entity_poly.entity_id
_entity_poly.type
_entity_poly.pdbx_seq_one_letter_code
_entity_poly.pdbx_strand_id
1 'polypeptide(L)'
;MDIGTQGAHAPADLAWLRGVDAYTMGAYPQAEEEFRTAVRIDPGMADGWLGLHALRVDTTNALLRMHRHRERFGEQRARHRRRLNSWYWLGWWVQPVLEGPRDLLLAHASHWLDGRHVPELDRALAGLPP
;
A
#
# COMPACT_ATOMS: atom_id res chain seq x y z
N MET A 1 -2.45 -11.50 -26.48
CA MET A 1 -1.03 -11.24 -26.81
C MET A 1 -0.61 -10.08 -25.91
N ASP A 2 0.07 -10.37 -24.79
CA ASP A 2 0.30 -9.43 -23.67
C ASP A 2 1.73 -9.59 -23.11
N ILE A 3 2.70 -9.73 -24.02
CA ILE A 3 4.10 -10.05 -23.68
C ILE A 3 4.88 -8.78 -23.29
N GLY A 4 4.41 -7.60 -23.72
CA GLY A 4 5.10 -6.32 -23.49
C GLY A 4 4.94 -5.74 -22.07
N THR A 5 3.85 -6.04 -21.38
CA THR A 5 3.58 -5.58 -20.01
C THR A 5 4.33 -6.41 -18.97
N GLN A 6 4.41 -7.73 -19.16
CA GLN A 6 5.10 -8.65 -18.24
C GLN A 6 6.59 -8.30 -18.04
N GLY A 7 7.29 -7.85 -19.09
CA GLY A 7 8.69 -7.45 -19.01
C GLY A 7 8.94 -6.15 -18.23
N ALA A 8 7.98 -5.23 -18.22
CA ALA A 8 8.08 -3.95 -17.49
C ALA A 8 7.83 -4.11 -15.99
N HIS A 9 7.00 -5.08 -15.59
CA HIS A 9 6.71 -5.36 -14.18
C HIS A 9 7.79 -6.22 -13.50
N ALA A 10 8.50 -7.08 -14.24
CA ALA A 10 9.50 -7.99 -13.66
C ALA A 10 10.61 -7.29 -12.83
N PRO A 11 11.18 -6.13 -13.24
CA PRO A 11 12.14 -5.40 -12.41
C PRO A 11 11.52 -4.79 -11.14
N ALA A 12 10.28 -4.30 -11.22
CA ALA A 12 9.57 -3.77 -10.06
C ALA A 12 9.24 -4.88 -9.06
N ASP A 13 8.78 -6.03 -9.56
CA ASP A 13 8.53 -7.24 -8.77
C ASP A 13 9.78 -7.70 -8.02
N LEU A 14 10.94 -7.70 -8.69
CA LEU A 14 12.21 -8.07 -8.05
C LEU A 14 12.59 -7.09 -6.94
N ALA A 15 12.46 -5.78 -7.17
CA ALA A 15 12.70 -4.77 -6.14
C ALA A 15 11.72 -4.96 -4.96
N TRP A 16 10.43 -5.20 -5.25
CA TRP A 16 9.45 -5.48 -4.21
C TRP A 16 9.80 -6.72 -3.37
N LEU A 17 10.20 -7.83 -4.00
CA LEU A 17 10.63 -9.05 -3.31
C LEU A 17 11.82 -8.79 -2.38
N ARG A 18 12.84 -8.08 -2.86
CA ARG A 18 14.00 -7.67 -2.04
C ARG A 18 13.60 -6.79 -0.87
N GLY A 19 12.66 -5.86 -1.09
CA GLY A 19 12.09 -5.03 -0.04
C GLY A 19 11.39 -5.85 1.05
N VAL A 20 10.59 -6.85 0.66
CA VAL A 20 9.92 -7.77 1.59
C VAL A 20 10.93 -8.64 2.36
N ASP A 21 11.97 -9.16 1.69
CA ASP A 21 13.04 -9.91 2.34
C ASP A 21 13.78 -9.05 3.37
N ALA A 22 14.20 -7.85 2.98
CA ALA A 22 14.87 -6.91 3.87
C ALA A 22 13.99 -6.50 5.05
N TYR A 23 12.70 -6.23 4.82
CA TYR A 23 11.73 -5.92 5.87
C TYR A 23 11.60 -7.07 6.88
N THR A 24 11.49 -8.31 6.38
CA THR A 24 11.39 -9.52 7.20
C THR A 24 12.65 -9.72 8.07
N MET A 25 13.82 -9.36 7.54
CA MET A 25 15.09 -9.44 8.25
C MET A 25 15.37 -8.24 9.18
N GLY A 26 14.46 -7.26 9.24
CA GLY A 26 14.64 -6.03 10.04
C GLY A 26 15.62 -5.02 9.43
N ALA A 27 16.06 -5.23 8.19
CA ALA A 27 16.94 -4.32 7.44
C ALA A 27 16.12 -3.17 6.83
N TYR A 28 15.48 -2.36 7.69
CA TYR A 28 14.52 -1.33 7.28
C TYR A 28 15.05 -0.29 6.28
N PRO A 29 16.29 0.23 6.38
CA PRO A 29 16.82 1.17 5.38
C PRO A 29 16.92 0.55 3.98
N GLN A 30 17.35 -0.71 3.89
CA GLN A 30 17.41 -1.43 2.61
C GLN A 30 15.99 -1.71 2.08
N ALA A 31 15.06 -2.10 2.97
CA ALA A 31 13.68 -2.31 2.59
C ALA A 31 13.04 -1.05 1.99
N GLU A 32 13.31 0.12 2.59
CA GLU A 32 12.85 1.42 2.09
C GLU A 32 13.37 1.72 0.68
N GLU A 33 14.68 1.51 0.44
CA GLU A 33 15.30 1.73 -0.88
C GLU A 33 14.68 0.83 -1.96
N GLU A 34 14.46 -0.44 -1.63
CA GLU A 34 13.89 -1.41 -2.55
C GLU A 34 12.40 -1.13 -2.82
N PHE A 35 11.61 -0.78 -1.81
CA PHE A 35 10.22 -0.35 -2.03
C PHE A 35 10.13 0.96 -2.83
N ARG A 36 11.01 1.94 -2.58
CA ARG A 36 11.12 3.16 -3.41
C ARG A 36 11.47 2.82 -4.86
N THR A 37 12.39 1.88 -5.07
CA THR A 37 12.75 1.41 -6.41
C THR A 37 11.56 0.76 -7.10
N ALA A 38 10.81 -0.09 -6.40
CA ALA A 38 9.62 -0.73 -6.94
C ALA A 38 8.57 0.29 -7.39
N VAL A 39 8.21 1.27 -6.56
CA VAL A 39 7.20 2.29 -6.92
C VAL A 39 7.70 3.34 -7.91
N ARG A 40 9.02 3.49 -8.08
CA ARG A 40 9.60 4.32 -9.13
C ARG A 40 9.50 3.65 -10.50
N ILE A 41 9.65 2.33 -10.56
CA ILE A 41 9.53 1.53 -11.79
C ILE A 41 8.05 1.32 -12.15
N ASP A 42 7.23 0.92 -11.17
CA ASP A 42 5.78 0.76 -11.31
C ASP A 42 5.06 1.61 -10.27
N PRO A 43 4.74 2.88 -10.60
CA PRO A 43 4.00 3.76 -9.69
C PRO A 43 2.62 3.21 -9.31
N GLY A 44 2.04 2.30 -10.10
CA GLY A 44 0.76 1.67 -9.83
C GLY A 44 0.83 0.47 -8.89
N MET A 45 2.02 0.06 -8.44
CA MET A 45 2.20 -1.09 -7.54
C MET A 45 1.75 -0.75 -6.12
N ALA A 46 0.48 -1.03 -5.82
CA ALA A 46 -0.11 -0.75 -4.52
C ALA A 46 0.61 -1.47 -3.35
N ASP A 47 1.10 -2.71 -3.56
CA ASP A 47 1.88 -3.43 -2.54
C ASP A 47 3.29 -2.84 -2.30
N GLY A 48 3.84 -2.06 -3.23
CA GLY A 48 5.07 -1.31 -3.02
C GLY A 48 4.85 -0.10 -2.11
N TRP A 49 3.74 0.61 -2.32
CA TRP A 49 3.29 1.69 -1.42
C TRP A 49 2.94 1.15 -0.03
N LEU A 50 2.37 -0.06 0.06
CA LEU A 50 2.15 -0.74 1.34
C LEU A 50 3.45 -0.93 2.13
N GLY A 51 4.54 -1.32 1.46
CA GLY A 51 5.86 -1.46 2.09
C GLY A 51 6.38 -0.14 2.66
N LEU A 52 6.27 0.96 1.91
CA LEU A 52 6.62 2.29 2.41
C LEU A 52 5.74 2.72 3.60
N HIS A 53 4.44 2.43 3.53
CA HIS A 53 3.52 2.70 4.64
C HIS A 53 3.88 1.90 5.90
N ALA A 54 4.26 0.62 5.76
CA ALA A 54 4.74 -0.25 6.85
C ALA A 54 6.03 0.25 7.50
N LEU A 55 6.88 0.93 6.73
CA LEU A 55 8.10 1.58 7.20
C LEU A 55 7.88 3.01 7.74
N ARG A 56 6.62 3.50 7.77
CA ARG A 56 6.25 4.88 8.15
C ARG A 56 6.85 5.96 7.25
N VAL A 57 7.20 5.62 6.01
CA VAL A 57 7.73 6.55 5.02
C VAL A 57 6.57 7.21 4.27
N ASP A 58 6.39 8.52 4.46
CA ASP A 58 5.37 9.34 3.78
C ASP A 58 3.99 8.66 3.74
N THR A 59 3.49 8.33 4.94
CA THR A 59 2.29 7.47 5.11
C THR A 59 1.04 8.02 4.40
N THR A 60 0.87 9.34 4.37
CA THR A 60 -0.23 9.99 3.64
C THR A 60 -0.15 9.73 2.15
N ASN A 61 0.99 10.01 1.51
CA ASN A 61 1.17 9.76 0.08
C ASN A 61 1.02 8.28 -0.24
N ALA A 62 1.66 7.40 0.53
CA ALA A 62 1.55 5.96 0.36
C ALA A 62 0.08 5.49 0.41
N LEU A 63 -0.69 5.98 1.38
CA LEU A 63 -2.11 5.66 1.50
C LEU A 63 -2.94 6.15 0.30
N LEU A 64 -2.73 7.39 -0.13
CA LEU A 64 -3.43 7.95 -1.29
C LEU A 64 -3.07 7.20 -2.59
N ARG A 65 -1.81 6.79 -2.75
CA ARG A 65 -1.35 5.97 -3.89
C ARG A 65 -1.95 4.57 -3.85
N MET A 66 -1.98 3.91 -2.69
CA MET A 66 -2.66 2.63 -2.51
C MET A 66 -4.15 2.74 -2.87
N HIS A 67 -4.85 3.75 -2.37
CA HIS A 67 -6.28 3.95 -2.65
C HIS A 67 -6.57 4.27 -4.13
N ARG A 68 -5.67 5.03 -4.79
CA ARG A 68 -5.76 5.33 -6.22
C ARG A 68 -5.63 4.08 -7.10
N HIS A 69 -4.78 3.14 -6.71
CA HIS A 69 -4.50 1.89 -7.43
C HIS A 69 -5.07 0.66 -6.69
N ARG A 70 -6.21 0.84 -6.01
CA ARG A 70 -6.80 -0.15 -5.11
C ARG A 70 -7.20 -1.45 -5.80
N GLU A 71 -7.46 -1.42 -7.10
CA GLU A 71 -7.71 -2.60 -7.93
C GLU A 71 -6.50 -3.55 -8.01
N ARG A 72 -5.28 -3.05 -7.72
CA ARG A 72 -4.03 -3.81 -7.67
C ARG A 72 -3.56 -4.09 -6.24
N PHE A 73 -4.34 -3.73 -5.22
CA PHE A 73 -3.96 -3.93 -3.82
C PHE A 73 -3.94 -5.42 -3.46
N GLY A 74 -2.77 -5.95 -3.09
CA GLY A 74 -2.56 -7.37 -2.86
C GLY A 74 -2.09 -8.18 -4.07
N GLU A 75 -1.94 -7.57 -5.25
CA GLU A 75 -1.50 -8.26 -6.47
C GLU A 75 -0.16 -9.00 -6.30
N GLN A 76 0.83 -8.34 -5.70
CA GLN A 76 2.18 -8.92 -5.54
C GLN A 76 2.24 -9.91 -4.39
N ARG A 77 1.53 -9.62 -3.30
CA ARG A 77 1.37 -10.57 -2.19
C ARG A 77 0.73 -11.88 -2.66
N ALA A 78 -0.31 -11.81 -3.50
CA ALA A 78 -0.95 -12.97 -4.09
C ALA A 78 -0.05 -13.71 -5.10
N ARG A 79 0.55 -12.96 -6.04
CA ARG A 79 1.42 -13.51 -7.10
C ARG A 79 2.61 -14.28 -6.53
N HIS A 80 3.28 -13.72 -5.53
CA HIS A 80 4.52 -14.26 -4.99
C HIS A 80 4.35 -15.05 -3.68
N ARG A 81 3.10 -15.17 -3.18
CA ARG A 81 2.76 -15.85 -1.92
C ARG A 81 3.57 -15.31 -0.73
N ARG A 82 3.74 -13.99 -0.67
CA ARG A 82 4.45 -13.30 0.42
C ARG A 82 3.46 -12.54 1.29
N ARG A 83 3.77 -12.42 2.58
CA ARG A 83 3.01 -11.58 3.52
C ARG A 83 3.68 -10.23 3.66
N LEU A 84 2.86 -9.19 3.67
CA LEU A 84 3.23 -7.82 4.02
C LEU A 84 1.93 -7.14 4.46
N ASN A 85 1.98 -6.45 5.59
CA ASN A 85 0.87 -5.68 6.11
C ASN A 85 1.38 -4.36 6.68
N SER A 86 0.44 -3.50 7.02
CA SER A 86 0.74 -2.28 7.76
C SER A 86 -0.37 -2.02 8.77
N TRP A 87 -0.41 -0.81 9.32
CA TRP A 87 -1.36 -0.41 10.35
C TRP A 87 -1.80 1.03 10.12
N TYR A 88 -3.08 1.30 10.33
CA TYR A 88 -3.65 2.63 10.28
C TYR A 88 -4.34 2.95 11.60
N TRP A 89 -4.56 4.23 11.88
CA TRP A 89 -5.38 4.66 13.01
C TRP A 89 -6.83 4.74 12.59
N LEU A 90 -7.74 4.27 13.43
CA LEU A 90 -9.18 4.51 13.32
C LEU A 90 -9.61 5.33 14.55
N GLY A 91 -9.73 6.64 14.36
CA GLY A 91 -9.83 7.58 15.47
C GLY A 91 -8.55 7.58 16.33
N TRP A 92 -8.70 7.76 17.64
CA TRP A 92 -7.56 7.95 18.56
C TRP A 92 -7.04 6.69 19.27
N TRP A 93 -7.79 5.58 19.23
CA TRP A 93 -7.52 4.44 20.14
C TRP A 93 -7.40 3.09 19.45
N VAL A 94 -7.85 2.97 18.21
CA VAL A 94 -7.86 1.70 17.49
C VAL A 94 -6.84 1.75 16.39
N GLN A 95 -5.97 0.74 16.34
CA GLN A 95 -4.97 0.58 15.29
C GLN A 95 -5.19 -0.76 14.58
N PRO A 96 -6.10 -0.86 13.59
CA PRO A 96 -6.32 -2.10 12.85
C PRO A 96 -5.18 -2.40 11.88
N VAL A 97 -5.07 -3.67 11.49
CA VAL A 97 -4.18 -4.11 10.41
C VAL A 97 -4.72 -3.61 9.07
N LEU A 98 -3.83 -3.10 8.23
CA LEU A 98 -4.07 -2.84 6.82
C LEU A 98 -3.54 -4.03 6.02
N GLU A 99 -4.42 -4.95 5.64
CA GLU A 99 -4.05 -6.18 4.93
C GLU A 99 -4.89 -6.37 3.66
N GLY A 100 -6.22 -6.25 3.77
CA GLY A 100 -7.14 -6.48 2.67
C GLY A 100 -7.71 -5.19 2.05
N PRO A 101 -8.42 -5.31 0.91
CA PRO A 101 -9.06 -4.17 0.25
C PRO A 101 -10.02 -3.39 1.15
N ARG A 102 -10.77 -4.09 2.03
CA ARG A 102 -11.66 -3.45 3.01
C ARG A 102 -10.88 -2.56 3.98
N ASP A 103 -9.74 -3.03 4.48
CA ASP A 103 -8.90 -2.28 5.41
C ASP A 103 -8.31 -1.04 4.75
N LEU A 104 -7.95 -1.14 3.47
CA LEU A 104 -7.48 0.01 2.68
C LEU A 104 -8.55 1.10 2.57
N LEU A 105 -9.81 0.73 2.33
CA LEU A 105 -10.90 1.71 2.27
C LEU A 105 -11.15 2.36 3.64
N LEU A 106 -11.09 1.58 4.72
CA LEU A 106 -11.22 2.10 6.09
C LEU A 106 -10.06 3.02 6.47
N ALA A 107 -8.82 2.67 6.09
CA ALA A 107 -7.67 3.53 6.30
C ALA A 107 -7.79 4.85 5.53
N HIS A 108 -8.25 4.79 4.29
CA HIS A 108 -8.50 5.99 3.48
C HIS A 108 -9.61 6.86 4.07
N ALA A 109 -10.72 6.29 4.54
CA ALA A 109 -11.76 7.07 5.23
C ALA A 109 -11.22 7.69 6.53
N SER A 110 -10.46 6.92 7.31
CA SER A 110 -9.89 7.38 8.57
C SER A 110 -8.90 8.54 8.40
N HIS A 111 -8.19 8.60 7.26
CA HIS A 111 -7.31 9.72 6.93
C HIS A 111 -8.04 11.08 6.95
N TRP A 112 -9.34 11.10 6.62
CA TRP A 112 -10.17 12.31 6.56
C TRP A 112 -10.95 12.59 7.84
N LEU A 113 -10.76 11.78 8.90
CA LEU A 113 -11.61 11.75 10.09
C LEU A 113 -11.31 12.87 11.12
N ASP A 114 -10.96 14.08 10.66
CA ASP A 114 -10.63 15.22 11.53
C ASP A 114 -11.67 16.36 11.52
N GLY A 115 -12.81 16.15 10.84
CA GLY A 115 -13.92 17.10 10.76
C GLY A 115 -13.69 18.30 9.83
N ARG A 116 -12.48 18.48 9.29
CA ARG A 116 -12.14 19.57 8.36
C ARG A 116 -12.28 19.17 6.90
N HIS A 117 -12.33 17.87 6.63
CA HIS A 117 -12.40 17.28 5.28
C HIS A 117 -13.70 16.50 5.08
N VAL A 118 -14.83 17.09 5.49
CA VAL A 118 -16.15 16.43 5.44
C VAL A 118 -16.51 15.90 4.04
N PRO A 119 -16.31 16.66 2.94
CA PRO A 119 -16.63 16.15 1.60
C PRO A 119 -15.78 14.93 1.18
N GLU A 120 -14.49 14.92 1.54
CA GLU A 120 -13.58 13.81 1.26
C GLU A 120 -13.94 12.57 2.09
N LEU A 121 -14.30 12.78 3.36
CA LEU A 121 -14.79 11.74 4.24
C LEU A 121 -16.08 11.11 3.69
N ASP A 122 -17.06 11.92 3.30
CA ASP A 122 -18.32 11.43 2.72
C ASP A 122 -18.08 10.58 1.46
N ARG A 123 -17.20 11.05 0.56
CA ARG A 123 -16.80 10.28 -0.64
C ARG A 123 -16.12 8.96 -0.26
N ALA A 124 -15.25 8.96 0.75
CA ALA A 124 -14.56 7.75 1.19
C ALA A 124 -15.53 6.75 1.83
N LEU A 125 -16.46 7.21 2.66
CA LEU A 125 -17.48 6.38 3.30
C LEU A 125 -18.45 5.77 2.28
N ALA A 126 -18.84 6.52 1.25
CA ALA A 126 -19.69 6.01 0.17
C ALA A 126 -19.05 4.87 -0.65
N GLY A 127 -17.72 4.73 -0.59
CA GLY A 127 -16.98 3.64 -1.25
C GLY A 127 -16.90 2.34 -0.43
N LEU A 128 -17.35 2.33 0.82
CA LEU A 128 -17.34 1.13 1.66
C LEU A 128 -18.48 0.18 1.27
N PRO A 129 -18.25 -1.14 1.20
CA PRO A 129 -19.34 -2.10 1.05
C PRO A 129 -20.27 -2.06 2.27
N PRO A 130 -21.56 -2.39 2.11
CA PRO A 130 -22.52 -2.46 3.21
C PRO A 130 -22.12 -3.50 4.28
#